data_AF-A0A9N8DAK7-F1
#
_entry.id   AF-A0A9N8DAK7-F1
#
_cell.length_a   1.000
_cell.length_b   1.000
_cell.length_c   1.000
_cell.angle_alpha   90.00
_cell.angle_beta   90.00
_cell.angle_gamma   90.00
#
_symmetry.space_group_name_H-M   'P 1'
#
loop_
_entity.id
_entity.type
_entity.pdbx_description
1 polymer ?
#
loop_
_entity_poly.entity_id
_entity_poly.type
_entity_poly.pdbx_seq_one_letter_code
_entity_poly.pdbx_strand_id
1 'polypeptide(L)'
;MVTSQEIQQLGGVNQKRAEVEWAVSDLQRDKEDRDAEASGKMFKPAALAGALFFSVRSHQNPTTIQEDPSWDTLKQAQDAIGWHHLLKGRISKQFSQEQDRYLNMKKTATKRNNGLTWLTGLIDIIYKEWWKLWDMRNQDRHGHDMRTKSQAKKAQAIRQLTQFYEAYQQEVPEHLEWLFQIPLESRMQLNTPVIIQFLNTWEPVLQESHYTTALETG
;
A
#
# COMPACT_ATOMS: atom_id res chain seq x y z
N MET A 1 4.78 -23.60 -34.71
CA MET A 1 3.51 -23.43 -33.96
C MET A 1 3.79 -23.87 -32.54
N VAL A 2 3.98 -22.93 -31.61
CA VAL A 2 4.22 -23.22 -30.19
C VAL A 2 2.86 -23.48 -29.55
N THR A 3 2.71 -24.62 -28.88
CA THR A 3 1.42 -25.10 -28.37
C THR A 3 1.04 -24.38 -27.07
N SER A 4 -0.26 -24.25 -26.75
CA SER A 4 -0.74 -23.54 -25.54
C SER A 4 -0.17 -24.09 -24.23
N GLN A 5 0.29 -25.35 -24.20
CA GLN A 5 1.01 -25.95 -23.07
C GLN A 5 2.42 -25.38 -22.88
N GLU A 6 3.14 -25.05 -23.96
CA GLU A 6 4.48 -24.45 -23.87
C GLU A 6 4.43 -23.00 -23.37
N ILE A 7 3.38 -22.24 -23.71
CA ILE A 7 3.17 -20.85 -23.23
C ILE A 7 2.87 -20.82 -21.72
N GLN A 8 2.12 -21.79 -21.19
CA GLN A 8 1.87 -21.92 -19.75
C GLN A 8 3.14 -22.33 -18.99
N GLN A 9 3.96 -23.24 -19.54
CA GLN A 9 5.23 -23.62 -18.93
C GLN A 9 6.23 -22.45 -18.92
N LEU A 10 6.33 -21.67 -20.01
CA LEU A 10 7.17 -20.47 -20.09
C LEU A 10 6.70 -19.34 -19.14
N GLY A 11 5.40 -19.21 -18.91
CA GLY A 11 4.84 -18.29 -17.92
C GLY A 11 5.23 -18.67 -16.49
N GLY A 12 5.14 -19.95 -16.14
CA GLY A 12 5.55 -20.46 -14.84
C GLY A 12 7.06 -20.38 -14.59
N VAL A 13 7.88 -20.57 -15.63
CA VAL A 13 9.35 -20.44 -15.53
C VAL A 13 9.76 -18.99 -15.31
N ASN A 14 9.14 -18.02 -15.99
CA ASN A 14 9.43 -16.60 -15.78
C ASN A 14 8.96 -16.10 -14.40
N GLN A 15 7.83 -16.60 -13.90
CA GLN A 15 7.36 -16.26 -12.57
C GLN A 15 8.29 -16.84 -11.49
N LYS A 16 8.71 -18.10 -11.60
CA LYS A 16 9.70 -18.69 -10.71
C LYS A 16 11.05 -17.98 -10.77
N ARG A 17 11.46 -17.52 -11.96
CA ARG A 17 12.68 -16.73 -12.13
C ARG A 17 12.59 -15.37 -11.46
N ALA A 18 11.45 -14.67 -11.57
CA ALA A 18 11.21 -13.41 -10.90
C ALA A 18 11.15 -13.57 -9.36
N GLU A 19 10.54 -14.65 -8.87
CA GLU A 19 10.55 -15.02 -7.45
C GLU A 19 11.97 -15.29 -6.92
N VAL A 20 12.80 -15.96 -7.72
CA VAL A 20 14.22 -16.20 -7.39
C VAL A 20 15.02 -14.90 -7.44
N GLU A 21 14.81 -14.04 -8.43
CA GLU A 21 15.50 -12.75 -8.53
C GLU A 21 15.10 -11.79 -7.39
N TRP A 22 13.83 -11.79 -6.97
CA TRP A 22 13.36 -11.06 -5.79
C TRP A 22 13.96 -11.63 -4.51
N ALA A 23 13.94 -12.96 -4.33
CA ALA A 23 14.54 -13.61 -3.18
C ALA A 23 16.06 -13.39 -3.10
N VAL A 24 16.76 -13.37 -4.24
CA VAL A 24 18.20 -13.06 -4.31
C VAL A 24 18.44 -11.59 -3.97
N SER A 25 17.61 -10.65 -4.45
CA SER A 25 17.73 -9.23 -4.09
C SER A 25 17.47 -8.99 -2.60
N ASP A 26 16.50 -9.70 -2.01
CA ASP A 26 16.20 -9.66 -0.58
C ASP A 26 17.31 -10.31 0.25
N LEU A 27 17.90 -11.43 -0.21
CA LEU A 27 19.06 -12.04 0.44
C LEU A 27 20.32 -11.17 0.37
N GLN A 28 20.51 -10.43 -0.73
CA GLN A 28 21.58 -9.44 -0.88
C GLN A 28 21.37 -8.28 0.10
N ARG A 29 20.12 -7.81 0.23
CA ARG A 29 19.74 -6.74 1.17
C ARG A 29 19.87 -7.18 2.62
N ASP A 30 19.44 -8.40 2.94
CA ASP A 30 19.65 -9.02 4.26
C ASP A 30 21.14 -9.21 4.57
N LYS A 31 21.97 -9.48 3.55
CA LYS A 31 23.42 -9.55 3.71
C LYS A 31 24.01 -8.17 3.97
N GLU A 32 23.59 -7.14 3.25
CA GLU A 32 23.98 -5.74 3.49
C GLU A 32 23.55 -5.26 4.89
N ASP A 33 22.35 -5.63 5.34
CA ASP A 33 21.84 -5.34 6.68
C ASP A 33 22.59 -6.11 7.77
N ARG A 34 22.97 -7.38 7.52
CA ARG A 34 23.84 -8.17 8.43
C ARG A 34 25.27 -7.62 8.47
N ASP A 35 25.83 -7.20 7.35
CA ASP A 35 27.15 -6.59 7.26
C ASP A 35 27.14 -5.18 7.93
N ALA A 36 26.02 -4.46 7.84
CA ALA A 36 25.77 -3.22 8.58
C ALA A 36 25.63 -3.47 10.10
N GLU A 37 24.98 -4.57 10.50
CA GLU A 37 24.89 -5.03 11.89
C GLU A 37 26.26 -5.43 12.47
N ALA A 38 27.08 -6.14 11.69
CA ALA A 38 28.44 -6.53 12.07
C ALA A 38 29.41 -5.32 12.17
N SER A 39 29.18 -4.27 11.38
CA SER A 39 30.00 -3.05 11.42
C SER A 39 29.69 -2.10 12.59
N GLY A 40 28.73 -2.44 13.46
CA GLY A 40 28.34 -1.61 14.61
C GLY A 40 27.67 -0.28 14.24
N LYS A 41 27.23 -0.13 12.98
CA LYS A 41 26.64 1.13 12.46
C LYS A 41 25.13 1.23 12.68
N MET A 42 24.44 0.15 13.04
CA MET A 42 22.99 0.14 13.15
C MET A 42 22.51 0.10 14.60
N PHE A 43 21.78 1.15 14.98
CA PHE A 43 21.09 1.32 16.25
C PHE A 43 20.05 0.20 16.43
N LYS A 44 20.04 -0.50 17.58
CA LYS A 44 19.11 -1.61 17.85
C LYS A 44 17.90 -1.14 18.68
N PRO A 45 16.73 -0.84 18.08
CA PRO A 45 15.47 -0.74 18.83
C PRO A 45 14.84 -2.13 18.97
N ALA A 46 15.60 -3.13 19.41
CA ALA A 46 15.22 -4.55 19.27
C ALA A 46 14.05 -4.99 20.17
N ALA A 47 13.68 -4.23 21.21
CA ALA A 47 12.59 -4.62 22.11
C ALA A 47 11.19 -4.19 21.63
N LEU A 48 11.04 -2.97 21.11
CA LEU A 48 9.73 -2.44 20.69
C LEU A 48 9.46 -2.61 19.19
N ALA A 49 10.50 -2.56 18.34
CA ALA A 49 10.35 -2.91 16.92
C ALA A 49 10.02 -4.41 16.77
N GLY A 50 10.60 -5.25 17.63
CA GLY A 50 10.22 -6.66 17.76
C GLY A 50 8.76 -6.82 18.17
N ALA A 51 8.29 -6.13 19.22
CA ALA A 51 6.90 -6.25 19.66
C ALA A 51 5.86 -5.70 18.65
N LEU A 52 6.12 -4.54 18.05
CA LEU A 52 5.20 -3.90 17.10
C LEU A 52 5.13 -4.66 15.75
N PHE A 53 6.21 -5.30 15.30
CA PHE A 53 6.25 -5.95 13.98
C PHE A 53 6.25 -7.48 14.01
N PHE A 54 6.69 -8.13 15.09
CA PHE A 54 6.50 -9.58 15.24
C PHE A 54 5.00 -9.91 15.27
N SER A 55 4.17 -9.07 15.89
CA SER A 55 2.71 -9.25 15.88
C SER A 55 2.09 -9.13 14.48
N VAL A 56 2.59 -8.21 13.64
CA VAL A 56 2.11 -8.03 12.25
C VAL A 56 2.55 -9.18 11.35
N ARG A 57 3.74 -9.76 11.60
CA ARG A 57 4.32 -10.83 10.78
C ARG A 57 3.96 -12.25 11.25
N SER A 58 3.52 -12.43 12.50
CA SER A 58 3.26 -13.75 13.11
C SER A 58 1.78 -14.15 13.19
N HIS A 59 0.84 -13.33 12.71
CA HIS A 59 -0.61 -13.55 12.90
C HIS A 59 -0.99 -13.81 14.37
N GLN A 60 -0.20 -13.35 15.34
CA GLN A 60 -0.60 -13.43 16.73
C GLN A 60 -1.76 -12.45 16.96
N ASN A 61 -2.86 -12.97 17.51
CA ASN A 61 -3.99 -12.14 17.89
C ASN A 61 -3.51 -11.04 18.86
N PRO A 62 -3.84 -9.76 18.62
CA PRO A 62 -3.39 -8.63 19.44
C PRO A 62 -3.83 -8.72 20.91
N THR A 63 -4.78 -9.60 21.21
CA THR A 63 -5.33 -9.88 22.55
C THR A 63 -4.39 -10.63 23.50
N THR A 64 -3.23 -11.12 23.03
CA THR A 64 -2.29 -11.91 23.87
C THR A 64 -1.10 -11.09 24.37
N ILE A 65 -0.99 -9.79 24.02
CA ILE A 65 0.08 -8.94 24.53
C ILE A 65 -0.27 -8.58 25.98
N GLN A 66 0.46 -9.14 26.95
CA GLN A 66 0.38 -8.67 28.33
C GLN A 66 1.03 -7.29 28.42
N GLU A 67 0.19 -6.29 28.64
CA GLU A 67 0.60 -4.90 28.77
C GLU A 67 1.09 -4.64 30.19
N ASP A 68 2.29 -4.11 30.34
CA ASP A 68 2.74 -3.56 31.63
C ASP A 68 1.89 -2.31 31.94
N PRO A 69 1.27 -2.21 33.13
CA PRO A 69 0.47 -1.05 33.54
C PRO A 69 1.20 0.29 33.40
N SER A 70 2.54 0.29 33.38
CA SER A 70 3.35 1.49 33.12
C SER A 70 3.14 2.11 31.72
N TRP A 71 2.52 1.40 30.77
CA TRP A 71 2.28 1.91 29.41
C TRP A 71 0.98 2.73 29.27
N ASP A 72 0.07 2.68 30.24
CA ASP A 72 -1.23 3.37 30.15
C ASP A 72 -1.06 4.89 29.98
N THR A 73 -0.11 5.47 30.69
CA THR A 73 0.20 6.91 30.58
C THR A 73 0.72 7.26 29.19
N LEU A 74 1.53 6.40 28.58
CA LEU A 74 2.10 6.61 27.25
C LEU A 74 1.04 6.48 26.15
N LYS A 75 0.12 5.53 26.32
CA LYS A 75 -1.05 5.36 25.45
C LYS A 75 -1.94 6.58 25.50
N GLN A 76 -2.34 7.02 26.69
CA GLN A 76 -3.15 8.23 26.85
C GLN A 76 -2.48 9.47 26.25
N ALA A 77 -1.16 9.60 26.41
CA ALA A 77 -0.41 10.69 25.79
C ALA A 77 -0.41 10.62 24.25
N GLN A 78 -0.40 9.42 23.67
CA GLN A 78 -0.53 9.25 22.22
C GLN A 78 -1.97 9.39 21.73
N ASP A 79 -2.97 8.93 22.50
CA ASP A 79 -4.39 9.08 22.21
C ASP A 79 -4.78 10.56 22.13
N ALA A 80 -4.25 11.39 23.04
CA ALA A 80 -4.45 12.84 23.03
C ALA A 80 -3.87 13.54 21.78
N ILE A 81 -2.83 12.96 21.18
CA ILE A 81 -2.28 13.42 19.90
C ILE A 81 -3.09 12.82 18.74
N GLY A 82 -3.55 11.58 18.88
CA GLY A 82 -4.21 10.77 17.87
C GLY A 82 -3.24 9.79 17.17
N TRP A 83 -3.67 8.55 16.95
CA TRP A 83 -2.84 7.53 16.30
C TRP A 83 -2.55 7.80 14.82
N HIS A 84 -3.42 8.54 14.13
CA HIS A 84 -3.16 8.94 12.74
C HIS A 84 -1.95 9.88 12.62
N HIS A 85 -1.53 10.53 13.71
CA HIS A 85 -0.35 11.40 13.74
C HIS A 85 0.96 10.60 13.79
N LEU A 86 0.92 9.34 14.22
CA LEU A 86 2.05 8.42 14.17
C LEU A 86 2.51 8.20 12.71
N LEU A 87 1.55 8.06 11.78
CA LEU A 87 1.82 7.99 10.33
C LEU A 87 2.37 9.30 9.75
N LYS A 88 2.26 10.41 10.48
CA LYS A 88 2.85 11.71 10.14
C LYS A 88 4.18 11.97 10.87
N GLY A 89 4.72 10.94 11.55
CA GLY A 89 5.96 11.01 12.32
C GLY A 89 5.83 11.80 13.62
N ARG A 90 4.61 12.07 14.09
CA ARG A 90 4.35 12.81 15.34
C ARG A 90 3.96 11.83 16.43
N ILE A 91 4.96 11.46 17.22
CA ILE A 91 4.82 10.56 18.36
C ILE A 91 5.02 11.36 19.66
N SER A 92 4.30 10.98 20.72
CA SER A 92 4.46 11.62 22.03
C SER A 92 5.92 11.58 22.50
N LYS A 93 6.43 12.72 23.00
CA LYS A 93 7.78 12.81 23.58
C LYS A 93 7.96 11.90 24.79
N GLN A 94 6.88 11.51 25.46
CA GLN A 94 6.95 10.62 26.61
C GLN A 94 7.55 9.25 26.25
N PHE A 95 7.39 8.79 25.00
CA PHE A 95 8.06 7.57 24.54
C PHE A 95 9.59 7.69 24.59
N SER A 96 10.15 8.83 24.16
CA SER A 96 11.60 9.05 24.29
C SER A 96 12.04 9.17 25.75
N GLN A 97 11.24 9.81 26.61
CA GLN A 97 11.56 9.97 28.03
C GLN A 97 11.57 8.62 28.77
N GLU A 98 10.60 7.76 28.46
CA GLU A 98 10.53 6.41 29.04
C GLU A 98 11.69 5.54 28.56
N GLN A 99 12.05 5.65 27.28
CA GLN A 99 13.22 4.97 26.75
C GLN A 99 14.52 5.47 27.42
N ASP A 100 14.64 6.77 27.69
CA ASP A 100 15.77 7.30 28.46
C ASP A 100 15.79 6.74 29.89
N ARG A 101 14.63 6.63 30.55
CA ARG A 101 14.50 6.01 31.88
C ARG A 101 15.01 4.56 31.85
N TYR A 102 14.56 3.78 30.86
CA TYR A 102 15.00 2.40 30.67
C TYR A 102 16.51 2.28 30.43
N LEU A 103 17.07 3.09 29.53
CA LEU A 103 18.50 3.08 29.20
C LEU A 103 19.38 3.49 30.40
N ASN A 104 18.92 4.46 31.20
CA ASN A 104 19.57 4.87 32.43
C ASN A 104 19.55 3.76 33.48
N MET A 105 18.39 3.08 33.67
CA MET A 105 18.26 1.94 34.56
C MET A 105 19.22 0.80 34.17
N LYS A 106 19.38 0.54 32.87
CA LYS A 106 20.30 -0.46 32.34
C LYS A 106 21.77 0.00 32.28
N LYS A 107 22.06 1.27 32.62
CA LYS A 107 23.38 1.89 32.51
C LYS A 107 23.99 1.80 31.10
N THR A 108 23.14 1.86 30.07
CA THR A 108 23.54 1.79 28.65
C THR A 108 23.33 3.09 27.90
N ALA A 109 22.82 4.13 28.58
CA ALA A 109 22.61 5.45 28.00
C ALA A 109 23.95 6.09 27.56
N THR A 110 23.99 6.59 26.32
CA THR A 110 25.12 7.34 25.77
C THR A 110 24.63 8.50 24.91
N LYS A 111 25.53 9.38 24.47
CA LYS A 111 25.19 10.46 23.51
C LYS A 111 24.53 9.95 22.23
N ARG A 112 24.85 8.73 21.79
CA ARG A 112 24.28 8.09 20.59
C ARG A 112 23.23 7.02 20.94
N ASN A 113 23.05 6.72 22.22
CA ASN A 113 22.08 5.75 22.72
C ASN A 113 21.19 6.38 23.77
N ASN A 114 20.16 7.04 23.28
CA ASN A 114 19.15 7.74 24.09
C ASN A 114 17.78 7.57 23.44
N GLY A 115 16.75 7.97 24.18
CA GLY A 115 15.36 7.85 23.78
C GLY A 115 15.02 8.63 22.51
N LEU A 116 15.68 9.75 22.24
CA LEU A 116 15.47 10.50 21.01
C LEU A 116 16.02 9.75 19.78
N THR A 117 17.25 9.22 19.86
CA THR A 117 17.81 8.39 18.78
C THR A 117 16.95 7.16 18.54
N TRP A 118 16.45 6.55 19.61
CA TRP A 118 15.53 5.42 19.52
C TRP A 118 14.20 5.78 18.87
N LEU A 119 13.59 6.90 19.26
CA LEU A 119 12.31 7.34 18.69
C LEU A 119 12.45 7.68 17.21
N THR A 120 13.55 8.33 16.81
CA THR A 120 13.86 8.57 15.40
C THR A 120 14.01 7.27 14.61
N GLY A 121 14.69 6.27 15.19
CA GLY A 121 14.79 4.94 14.58
C GLY A 121 13.43 4.24 14.44
N LEU A 122 12.55 4.37 15.43
CA LEU A 122 11.19 3.85 15.36
C LEU A 122 10.39 4.50 14.21
N ILE A 123 10.47 5.83 14.07
CA ILE A 123 9.81 6.56 12.97
C ILE A 123 10.36 6.09 11.61
N ASP A 124 11.68 5.93 11.48
CA ASP A 124 12.31 5.43 10.26
C ASP A 124 11.81 4.03 9.87
N ILE A 125 11.66 3.12 10.84
CA ILE A 125 11.10 1.78 10.60
C ILE A 125 9.66 1.88 10.11
N ILE A 126 8.81 2.67 10.78
CA ILE A 126 7.40 2.86 10.37
C ILE A 126 7.33 3.36 8.92
N TYR A 127 8.16 4.34 8.57
CA TYR A 127 8.17 4.90 7.22
C TYR A 127 8.72 3.94 6.17
N LYS A 128 9.74 3.13 6.49
CA LYS A 128 10.24 2.08 5.58
C LYS A 128 9.15 1.05 5.29
N GLU A 129 8.42 0.61 6.30
CA GLU A 129 7.33 -0.35 6.12
C GLU A 129 6.14 0.27 5.37
N TRP A 130 5.79 1.51 5.67
CA TRP A 130 4.79 2.25 4.90
C TRP A 130 5.18 2.41 3.44
N TRP A 131 6.45 2.70 3.17
CA TRP A 131 7.00 2.80 1.82
C TRP A 131 6.90 1.46 1.09
N LYS A 132 7.26 0.34 1.73
CA LYS A 132 7.11 -1.00 1.16
C LYS A 132 5.65 -1.30 0.79
N LEU A 133 4.71 -1.03 1.69
CA LEU A 133 3.28 -1.23 1.42
C LEU A 133 2.79 -0.34 0.28
N TRP A 134 3.23 0.92 0.24
CA TRP A 134 2.91 1.85 -0.84
C TRP A 134 3.47 1.37 -2.18
N ASP A 135 4.71 0.88 -2.20
CA ASP A 135 5.36 0.35 -3.39
C ASP A 135 4.67 -0.91 -3.88
N MET A 136 4.42 -1.90 -3.01
CA MET A 136 3.65 -3.11 -3.32
C MET A 136 2.28 -2.77 -3.91
N ARG A 137 1.52 -1.88 -3.25
CA ARG A 137 0.21 -1.44 -3.75
C ARG A 137 0.33 -0.77 -5.12
N ASN A 138 1.36 0.02 -5.36
CA ASN A 138 1.55 0.68 -6.65
C ASN A 138 1.98 -0.31 -7.73
N GLN A 139 2.80 -1.29 -7.41
CA GLN A 139 3.15 -2.37 -8.32
C GLN A 139 1.92 -3.22 -8.66
N ASP A 140 1.04 -3.51 -7.71
CA ASP A 140 -0.23 -4.19 -7.97
C ASP A 140 -1.16 -3.33 -8.83
N ARG A 141 -1.25 -2.03 -8.53
CA ARG A 141 -2.15 -1.11 -9.23
C ARG A 141 -1.69 -0.79 -10.65
N HIS A 142 -0.39 -0.67 -10.88
CA HIS A 142 0.18 -0.18 -12.13
C HIS A 142 0.97 -1.22 -12.89
N GLY A 143 1.31 -2.37 -12.30
CA GLY A 143 2.23 -3.34 -12.85
C GLY A 143 3.71 -2.93 -12.70
N HIS A 144 4.57 -3.91 -12.48
CA HIS A 144 6.03 -3.72 -12.35
C HIS A 144 6.78 -3.86 -13.68
N ASP A 145 6.20 -4.55 -14.68
CA ASP A 145 6.76 -4.75 -16.03
C ASP A 145 5.77 -4.29 -17.12
N MET A 146 6.20 -4.29 -18.40
CA MET A 146 5.34 -3.82 -19.50
C MET A 146 4.04 -4.62 -19.66
N ARG A 147 4.06 -5.92 -19.35
CA ARG A 147 2.92 -6.80 -19.49
C ARG A 147 1.89 -6.54 -18.39
N THR A 148 2.35 -6.55 -17.14
CA THR A 148 1.55 -6.24 -15.95
C THR A 148 1.01 -4.81 -16.01
N LYS A 149 1.78 -3.84 -16.54
CA LYS A 149 1.30 -2.48 -16.84
C LYS A 149 0.13 -2.45 -17.80
N SER A 150 0.24 -3.18 -18.91
CA SER A 150 -0.84 -3.28 -19.89
C SER A 150 -2.09 -3.94 -19.31
N GLN A 151 -1.91 -5.00 -18.52
CA GLN A 151 -2.99 -5.70 -17.82
C GLN A 151 -3.67 -4.81 -16.77
N ALA A 152 -2.90 -4.13 -15.94
CA ALA A 152 -3.39 -3.21 -14.92
C ALA A 152 -4.17 -2.05 -15.54
N LYS A 153 -3.65 -1.48 -16.64
CA LYS A 153 -4.32 -0.42 -17.41
C LYS A 153 -5.64 -0.93 -18.02
N LYS A 154 -5.66 -2.17 -18.54
CA LYS A 154 -6.90 -2.79 -19.04
C LYS A 154 -7.91 -3.00 -17.91
N ALA A 155 -7.47 -3.53 -16.77
CA ALA A 155 -8.33 -3.73 -15.60
C ALA A 155 -8.91 -2.41 -15.07
N GLN A 156 -8.12 -1.34 -15.06
CA GLN A 156 -8.59 -0.01 -14.70
C GLN A 156 -9.64 0.52 -15.70
N ALA A 157 -9.36 0.45 -17.01
CA ALA A 157 -10.29 0.90 -18.04
C ALA A 157 -11.61 0.13 -18.00
N ILE A 158 -11.55 -1.18 -17.76
CA ILE A 158 -12.74 -2.03 -17.57
C ILE A 158 -13.54 -1.58 -16.33
N ARG A 159 -12.88 -1.37 -15.18
CA ARG A 159 -13.57 -0.90 -13.97
C ARG A 159 -14.29 0.43 -14.19
N GLN A 160 -13.64 1.38 -14.85
CA GLN A 160 -14.24 2.67 -15.18
C GLN A 160 -15.42 2.50 -16.15
N LEU A 161 -15.29 1.61 -17.14
CA LEU A 161 -16.37 1.29 -18.07
C LEU A 161 -17.59 0.66 -17.37
N THR A 162 -17.36 -0.28 -16.46
CA THR A 162 -18.43 -0.87 -15.65
C THR A 162 -19.17 0.19 -14.85
N GLN A 163 -18.43 1.05 -14.13
CA GLN A 163 -19.02 2.16 -13.36
C GLN A 163 -19.81 3.13 -14.25
N PHE A 164 -19.31 3.43 -15.45
CA PHE A 164 -20.00 4.28 -16.42
C PHE A 164 -21.34 3.66 -16.85
N TYR A 165 -21.38 2.37 -17.16
CA TYR A 165 -22.64 1.69 -17.52
C TYR A 165 -23.61 1.65 -16.34
N GLU A 166 -23.13 1.29 -15.15
CA GLU A 166 -23.95 1.23 -13.94
C GLU A 166 -24.59 2.59 -13.60
N ALA A 167 -23.84 3.69 -13.77
CA ALA A 167 -24.31 5.03 -13.45
C ALA A 167 -25.31 5.60 -14.47
N TYR A 168 -25.07 5.39 -15.77
CA TYR A 168 -25.76 6.16 -16.80
C TYR A 168 -26.74 5.36 -17.64
N GLN A 169 -26.66 4.02 -17.66
CA GLN A 169 -27.46 3.21 -18.59
C GLN A 169 -28.98 3.32 -18.36
N GLN A 170 -29.42 3.53 -17.13
CA GLN A 170 -30.85 3.59 -16.78
C GLN A 170 -31.48 4.98 -17.01
N GLU A 171 -30.66 6.03 -16.96
CA GLU A 171 -31.12 7.43 -16.94
C GLU A 171 -30.54 8.23 -18.12
N VAL A 172 -30.15 7.54 -19.20
CA VAL A 172 -29.58 8.17 -20.38
C VAL A 172 -30.65 8.97 -21.14
N PRO A 173 -30.35 10.20 -21.60
CA PRO A 173 -31.24 10.93 -22.51
C PRO A 173 -31.50 10.16 -23.80
N GLU A 174 -32.71 10.24 -24.35
CA GLU A 174 -33.13 9.49 -25.56
C GLU A 174 -32.14 9.62 -26.73
N HIS A 175 -31.64 10.83 -26.98
CA HIS A 175 -30.68 11.11 -28.06
C HIS A 175 -29.27 10.51 -27.84
N LEU A 176 -29.00 9.97 -26.64
CA LEU A 176 -27.74 9.34 -26.24
C LEU A 176 -27.89 7.84 -25.95
N GLU A 177 -29.10 7.26 -26.06
CA GLU A 177 -29.32 5.81 -25.86
C GLU A 177 -28.42 4.95 -26.76
N TRP A 178 -28.06 5.46 -27.94
CA TRP A 178 -27.16 4.78 -28.87
C TRP A 178 -25.79 4.46 -28.24
N LEU A 179 -25.35 5.20 -27.22
CA LEU A 179 -24.11 4.93 -26.50
C LEU A 179 -24.13 3.56 -25.82
N PHE A 180 -25.28 3.07 -25.38
CA PHE A 180 -25.43 1.82 -24.63
C PHE A 180 -25.91 0.64 -25.48
N GLN A 181 -26.11 0.82 -26.79
CA GLN A 181 -26.48 -0.26 -27.71
C GLN A 181 -25.45 -1.40 -27.74
N ILE A 182 -24.17 -1.08 -27.53
CA ILE A 182 -23.14 -2.11 -27.34
C ILE A 182 -23.19 -2.54 -25.87
N PRO A 183 -23.50 -3.80 -25.56
CA PRO A 183 -23.56 -4.26 -24.18
C PRO A 183 -22.17 -4.20 -23.52
N LEU A 184 -22.14 -3.99 -22.20
CA LEU A 184 -20.93 -3.85 -21.40
C LEU A 184 -19.91 -4.95 -21.70
N GLU A 185 -20.35 -6.21 -21.72
CA GLU A 185 -19.50 -7.38 -21.96
C GLU A 185 -18.77 -7.31 -23.30
N SER A 186 -19.44 -6.86 -24.36
CA SER A 186 -18.83 -6.70 -25.68
C SER A 186 -17.85 -5.53 -25.69
N ARG A 187 -18.15 -4.44 -24.97
CA ARG A 187 -17.27 -3.26 -24.93
C ARG A 187 -16.02 -3.50 -24.07
N MET A 188 -16.09 -4.34 -23.02
CA MET A 188 -14.94 -4.78 -22.21
C MET A 188 -13.90 -5.59 -23.00
N GLN A 189 -14.32 -6.22 -24.10
CA GLN A 189 -13.43 -7.00 -24.95
C GLN A 189 -12.57 -6.13 -25.88
N LEU A 190 -12.93 -4.85 -26.06
CA LEU A 190 -12.19 -3.92 -26.90
C LEU A 190 -10.77 -3.66 -26.39
N ASN A 191 -9.94 -3.12 -27.29
CA ASN A 191 -8.59 -2.71 -26.95
C ASN A 191 -8.63 -1.56 -25.92
N THR A 192 -7.75 -1.62 -24.93
CA THR A 192 -7.69 -0.66 -23.82
C THR A 192 -7.71 0.82 -24.28
N PRO A 193 -6.99 1.25 -25.33
CA PRO A 193 -7.05 2.63 -25.79
C PRO A 193 -8.44 3.04 -26.29
N VAL A 194 -9.19 2.13 -26.91
CA VAL A 194 -10.54 2.38 -27.42
C VAL A 194 -11.51 2.58 -26.25
N ILE A 195 -11.40 1.75 -25.21
CA ILE A 195 -12.21 1.89 -23.99
C ILE A 195 -11.93 3.26 -23.33
N ILE A 196 -10.64 3.62 -23.16
CA ILE A 196 -10.26 4.90 -22.56
C ILE A 196 -10.74 6.08 -23.40
N GLN A 197 -10.61 6.01 -24.73
CA GLN A 197 -11.08 7.07 -25.62
C GLN A 197 -12.60 7.23 -25.54
N PHE A 198 -13.34 6.13 -25.52
CA PHE A 198 -14.79 6.15 -25.33
C PHE A 198 -15.17 6.85 -24.02
N LEU A 199 -14.56 6.44 -22.89
CA LEU A 199 -14.80 7.07 -21.58
C LEU A 199 -14.50 8.56 -21.59
N ASN A 200 -13.31 8.96 -22.06
CA ASN A 200 -12.89 10.35 -22.11
C ASN A 200 -13.81 11.22 -22.99
N THR A 201 -14.43 10.63 -24.02
CA THR A 201 -15.32 11.35 -24.93
C THR A 201 -16.70 11.56 -24.31
N TRP A 202 -17.26 10.54 -23.67
CA TRP A 202 -18.68 10.53 -23.32
C TRP A 202 -18.98 10.73 -21.83
N GLU A 203 -18.02 10.46 -20.94
CA GLU A 203 -18.19 10.72 -19.50
C GLU A 203 -18.51 12.19 -19.20
N PRO A 204 -17.81 13.19 -19.76
CA PRO A 204 -18.15 14.59 -19.50
C PRO A 204 -19.53 14.99 -20.05
N VAL A 205 -19.90 14.46 -21.22
CA VAL A 205 -21.17 14.77 -21.89
C VAL A 205 -22.36 14.30 -21.06
N LEU A 206 -22.27 13.09 -20.51
CA LEU A 206 -23.34 12.56 -19.65
C LEU A 206 -23.36 13.22 -18.27
N GLN A 207 -22.20 13.60 -17.71
CA GLN A 207 -22.16 14.39 -16.47
C GLN A 207 -22.91 15.72 -16.61
N GLU A 208 -22.71 16.41 -17.74
CA GLU A 208 -23.38 17.69 -18.03
C GLU A 208 -24.88 17.51 -18.27
N SER A 209 -25.30 16.46 -18.99
CA SER A 209 -26.72 16.19 -19.23
C SER A 209 -27.47 15.83 -17.94
N HIS A 210 -26.86 15.01 -17.07
CA HIS A 210 -27.42 14.69 -15.76
C HIS A 210 -27.53 15.91 -14.85
N TYR A 211 -26.51 16.77 -14.82
CA TYR A 211 -26.55 18.02 -14.04
C TYR A 211 -27.67 18.95 -14.51
N THR A 212 -27.86 19.08 -15.83
CA THR A 212 -28.90 19.95 -16.41
C THR A 212 -30.30 19.42 -16.08
N THR A 213 -30.51 18.10 -16.20
CA THR A 213 -31.80 17.47 -15.90
C THR A 213 -32.17 17.60 -14.42
N ALA A 214 -31.19 17.53 -13.51
CA ALA A 214 -31.40 17.70 -12.08
C ALA A 214 -31.78 19.14 -11.69
N LEU A 215 -31.32 20.16 -12.43
CA LEU A 215 -31.70 21.56 -12.20
C LEU A 215 -33.12 21.89 -12.71
N GLU A 216 -33.59 21.21 -13.74
CA GLU A 216 -34.94 21.43 -14.30
C GLU A 216 -36.05 20.75 -13.50
N THR A 217 -35.70 19.75 -12.67
CA THR A 217 -36.65 18.95 -11.88
C THR A 217 -36.67 19.30 -10.39
N GLY A 218 -35.85 20.26 -9.94
CA GLY A 218 -35.82 20.80 -8.56
C GLY A 218 -36.45 22.19 -8.44
#